data_AF-A0A2R6KP95-F1
#
_entry.id   AF-A0A2R6KP95-F1
#
_cell.length_a   1.000
_cell.length_b   1.000
_cell.length_c   1.000
_cell.angle_alpha   90.00
_cell.angle_beta   90.00
_cell.angle_gamma   90.00
#
_symmetry.space_group_name_H-M   'P 1'
#
loop_
_entity.id
_entity.type
_entity.pdbx_description
1 polymer ?
#
loop_
_entity_poly.entity_id
_entity_poly.type
_entity_poly.pdbx_seq_one_letter_code
_entity_poly.pdbx_strand_id
1 'polypeptide(L)'
;MGDATDRDLYQRAKALLEPGDIELNGLIVHTDLTGEEEPTLHQLTLDVGEVIAEHAGFDPADTYVYSGNDDSEFGVNQHQGRTLDDDTFVWECQQLMREDRYEVVFYYEADADQEAILSSLDDDHDVTSVPGR
;
A
#
# COMPACT_ATOMS: atom_id res chain seq x y z
N MET A 1 31.68 27.04 -6.19
CA MET A 1 30.63 26.77 -5.19
C MET A 1 29.45 26.20 -5.98
N GLY A 2 29.29 24.88 -5.97
CA GLY A 2 28.38 24.15 -6.88
C GLY A 2 28.58 22.64 -6.73
N ASP A 3 29.81 22.22 -6.44
CA ASP A 3 30.19 20.80 -6.31
C ASP A 3 29.51 20.07 -5.13
N ALA A 4 29.32 20.74 -3.98
CA ALA A 4 28.72 20.12 -2.80
C ALA A 4 27.20 19.90 -2.96
N THR A 5 26.51 20.80 -3.64
CA THR A 5 25.05 20.73 -3.84
C THR A 5 24.69 19.73 -4.94
N ASP A 6 25.47 19.67 -6.03
CA ASP A 6 25.30 18.68 -7.10
C ASP A 6 25.55 17.25 -6.61
N ARG A 7 26.57 17.07 -5.76
CA ARG A 7 26.92 15.76 -5.22
C ARG A 7 25.89 15.25 -4.21
N ASP A 8 25.29 16.13 -3.42
CA ASP A 8 24.18 15.78 -2.52
C ASP A 8 22.92 15.39 -3.31
N LEU A 9 22.60 16.13 -4.37
CA LEU A 9 21.47 15.83 -5.26
C LEU A 9 21.66 14.50 -5.99
N TYR A 10 22.88 14.23 -6.45
CA TYR A 10 23.24 12.97 -7.11
C TYR A 10 23.16 11.77 -6.17
N GLN A 11 23.63 11.90 -4.92
CA GLN A 11 23.52 10.82 -3.93
C GLN A 11 22.07 10.55 -3.54
N ARG A 12 21.23 11.59 -3.39
CA ARG A 12 19.79 11.42 -3.15
C ARG A 12 19.10 10.75 -4.34
N ALA A 13 19.40 11.18 -5.57
CA ALA A 13 18.87 10.54 -6.77
C ALA A 13 19.34 9.09 -6.91
N LYS A 14 20.55 8.76 -6.47
CA LYS A 14 21.07 7.39 -6.47
C LYS A 14 20.40 6.51 -5.40
N ALA A 15 20.14 7.05 -4.22
CA ALA A 15 19.40 6.35 -3.17
C ALA A 15 17.97 6.00 -3.62
N LEU A 16 17.34 6.84 -4.45
CA LEU A 16 16.05 6.53 -5.09
C LEU A 16 16.11 5.40 -6.13
N LEU A 17 17.31 4.98 -6.56
CA LEU A 17 17.54 3.91 -7.53
C LEU A 17 18.07 2.63 -6.87
N GLU A 18 18.42 2.69 -5.59
CA GLU A 18 18.82 1.51 -4.83
C GLU A 18 17.55 0.76 -4.44
N PRO A 19 17.48 -0.57 -4.68
CA PRO A 19 16.34 -1.35 -4.22
C PRO A 19 16.21 -1.17 -2.70
N GLY A 20 14.98 -0.97 -2.23
CA GLY A 20 14.71 -0.79 -0.81
C GLY A 20 15.21 -1.98 0.01
N ASP A 21 15.42 -1.78 1.31
CA ASP A 21 15.87 -2.85 2.22
C ASP A 21 14.83 -3.98 2.42
N ILE A 22 13.62 -3.82 1.87
CA ILE A 22 12.51 -4.76 1.98
C ILE A 22 11.99 -5.16 0.60
N GLU A 23 11.82 -6.47 0.40
CA GLU A 23 11.13 -7.03 -0.77
C GLU A 23 9.62 -6.90 -0.54
N LEU A 24 8.90 -6.32 -1.50
CA LEU A 24 7.46 -6.06 -1.38
C LEU A 24 6.69 -6.86 -2.43
N ASN A 25 5.66 -7.57 -1.99
CA ASN A 25 4.60 -8.06 -2.87
C ASN A 25 3.55 -6.95 -3.06
N GLY A 26 2.80 -7.05 -4.14
CA GLY A 26 1.68 -6.16 -4.40
C GLY A 26 0.46 -6.91 -4.91
N LEU A 27 -0.69 -6.24 -4.82
CA LEU A 27 -1.92 -6.65 -5.47
C LEU A 27 -2.69 -5.42 -5.94
N ILE A 28 -3.51 -5.59 -6.96
CA ILE A 28 -4.41 -4.57 -7.48
C ILE A 28 -5.83 -5.08 -7.29
N VAL A 29 -6.65 -4.31 -6.58
CA VAL A 29 -8.10 -4.55 -6.48
C VAL A 29 -8.80 -3.68 -7.50
N HIS A 30 -9.46 -4.33 -8.46
CA HIS A 30 -10.24 -3.66 -9.48
C HIS A 30 -11.64 -3.39 -8.93
N THR A 31 -12.11 -2.15 -9.04
CA THR A 31 -13.43 -1.75 -8.53
C THR A 31 -14.24 -1.02 -9.60
N ASP A 32 -15.57 -1.11 -9.47
CA ASP A 32 -16.51 -0.26 -10.21
C ASP A 32 -16.85 1.04 -9.45
N LEU A 33 -16.18 1.30 -8.32
CA LEU A 33 -16.51 2.40 -7.41
C LEU A 33 -16.11 3.75 -7.98
N THR A 34 -16.98 4.74 -7.80
CA THR A 34 -16.79 6.11 -8.26
C THR A 34 -16.37 7.05 -7.12
N GLY A 35 -16.01 8.29 -7.47
CA GLY A 35 -15.74 9.36 -6.51
C GLY A 35 -16.89 9.69 -5.55
N GLU A 36 -18.12 9.27 -5.84
CA GLU A 36 -19.28 9.49 -4.97
C GLU A 36 -19.39 8.41 -3.88
N GLU A 37 -18.61 7.34 -3.99
CA GLU A 37 -18.66 6.14 -3.15
C GLU A 37 -17.44 6.03 -2.23
N GLU A 38 -16.86 7.18 -1.83
CA GLU A 38 -15.71 7.24 -0.91
C GLU A 38 -15.87 6.41 0.37
N PRO A 39 -17.04 6.38 1.04
CA PRO A 39 -17.22 5.53 2.23
C PRO A 39 -17.07 4.04 1.91
N THR A 40 -17.57 3.60 0.76
CA THR A 40 -17.46 2.21 0.31
C THR A 40 -16.01 1.88 -0.06
N LEU A 41 -15.32 2.80 -0.73
CA LEU A 41 -13.90 2.66 -1.06
C LEU A 41 -13.03 2.58 0.20
N HIS A 42 -13.35 3.37 1.22
CA HIS A 42 -12.65 3.32 2.50
C HIS A 42 -12.88 1.98 3.20
N GLN A 43 -14.12 1.47 3.25
CA GLN A 43 -14.40 0.14 3.81
C GLN A 43 -13.65 -0.96 3.06
N LEU A 44 -13.67 -0.97 1.72
CA LEU A 44 -12.90 -1.91 0.93
C LEU A 44 -11.40 -1.85 1.26
N THR A 45 -10.88 -0.64 1.49
CA THR A 45 -9.47 -0.46 1.87
C THR A 45 -9.17 -1.10 3.23
N LEU A 46 -10.09 -0.98 4.19
CA LEU A 46 -9.98 -1.64 5.50
C LEU A 46 -10.08 -3.16 5.36
N ASP A 47 -11.09 -3.67 4.67
CA ASP A 47 -11.34 -5.11 4.52
C ASP A 47 -10.12 -5.82 3.89
N VAL A 48 -9.58 -5.25 2.80
CA VAL A 48 -8.36 -5.78 2.14
C VAL A 48 -7.14 -5.67 3.06
N GLY A 49 -7.02 -4.55 3.78
CA GLY A 49 -5.93 -4.32 4.72
C GLY A 49 -5.93 -5.30 5.90
N GLU A 50 -7.11 -5.67 6.42
CA GLU A 50 -7.27 -6.66 7.49
C GLU A 50 -6.84 -8.06 7.01
N VAL A 51 -7.21 -8.45 5.79
CA VAL A 51 -6.76 -9.71 5.17
C VAL A 51 -5.24 -9.73 5.04
N ILE A 52 -4.64 -8.64 4.55
CA ILE A 52 -3.18 -8.55 4.43
C ILE A 52 -2.52 -8.64 5.82
N ALA A 53 -3.05 -7.95 6.82
CA ALA A 53 -2.52 -7.97 8.19
C ALA A 53 -2.52 -9.39 8.78
N GLU A 54 -3.63 -10.10 8.65
CA GLU A 54 -3.77 -11.49 9.13
C GLU A 54 -2.70 -12.41 8.52
N HIS A 55 -2.54 -12.35 7.19
CA HIS A 55 -1.58 -13.20 6.46
C HIS A 55 -0.14 -12.71 6.49
N ALA A 56 0.10 -11.49 6.98
CA ALA A 56 1.42 -10.96 7.32
C ALA A 56 1.82 -11.24 8.79
N GLY A 57 0.97 -11.94 9.55
CA GLY A 57 1.27 -12.35 10.93
C GLY A 57 0.94 -11.29 11.99
N PHE A 58 0.16 -10.27 11.64
CA PHE A 58 -0.36 -9.26 12.57
C PHE A 58 -1.82 -9.58 12.93
N ASP A 59 -2.25 -9.20 14.14
CA ASP A 59 -3.67 -9.20 14.47
C ASP A 59 -4.32 -7.97 13.82
N PRO A 60 -5.32 -8.11 12.94
CA PRO A 60 -5.98 -6.97 12.30
C PRO A 60 -6.52 -5.95 13.31
N ALA A 61 -6.97 -6.41 14.49
CA ALA A 61 -7.46 -5.53 15.55
C ALA A 61 -6.35 -4.71 16.24
N ASP A 62 -5.09 -5.12 16.09
CA ASP A 62 -3.91 -4.39 16.55
C ASP A 62 -3.30 -3.51 15.44
N THR A 63 -4.05 -3.22 14.38
CA THR A 63 -3.64 -2.31 13.31
C THR A 63 -4.56 -1.10 13.18
N TYR A 64 -4.05 -0.02 12.59
CA TYR A 64 -4.81 1.17 12.24
C TYR A 64 -4.40 1.70 10.87
N VAL A 65 -5.30 2.47 10.24
CA VAL A 65 -5.02 3.12 8.96
C VAL A 65 -4.59 4.56 9.16
N TYR A 66 -3.37 4.85 8.74
CA TYR A 66 -2.81 6.19 8.64
C TYR A 66 -3.06 6.75 7.23
N SER A 67 -3.79 7.86 7.14
CA SER A 67 -4.05 8.57 5.88
C SER A 67 -3.09 9.75 5.76
N GLY A 68 -2.05 9.63 4.95
CA GLY A 68 -0.99 10.62 4.83
C GLY A 68 -1.36 11.90 4.07
N ASN A 69 -2.65 12.25 3.97
CA ASN A 69 -3.12 13.37 3.13
C ASN A 69 -2.52 14.73 3.51
N ASP A 70 -2.06 14.91 4.74
CA ASP A 70 -1.40 16.13 5.22
C ASP A 70 0.14 16.00 5.31
N ASP A 71 0.70 14.85 4.92
CA ASP A 71 2.13 14.56 5.02
C ASP A 71 2.79 14.53 3.63
N SER A 72 3.83 15.35 3.44
CA SER A 72 4.50 15.49 2.14
C SER A 72 5.29 14.25 1.71
N GLU A 73 5.49 13.31 2.63
CA GLU A 73 6.10 12.02 2.36
C GLU A 73 5.13 11.05 1.67
N PHE A 74 3.83 11.36 1.64
CA PHE A 74 2.79 10.53 1.05
C PHE A 74 2.29 11.05 -0.30
N GLY A 75 1.95 10.11 -1.17
CA GLY A 75 1.22 10.38 -2.40
C GLY A 75 -0.24 10.78 -2.13
N VAL A 76 -0.87 11.43 -3.10
CA VAL A 76 -2.32 11.72 -3.04
C VAL A 76 -3.10 10.41 -2.93
N ASN A 77 -4.07 10.35 -2.01
CA ASN A 77 -4.91 9.18 -1.72
C ASN A 77 -4.10 7.91 -1.39
N GLN A 78 -2.99 8.11 -0.67
CA GLN A 78 -2.19 7.03 -0.13
C GLN A 78 -2.53 6.81 1.35
N HIS A 79 -2.63 5.54 1.73
CA HIS A 79 -2.91 5.12 3.09
C HIS A 79 -1.94 4.01 3.48
N GLN A 80 -1.62 3.90 4.77
CA GLN A 80 -0.80 2.83 5.32
C GLN A 80 -1.51 2.14 6.47
N GLY A 81 -1.48 0.81 6.47
CA GLY A 81 -1.77 0.00 7.64
C GLY A 81 -0.53 -0.09 8.52
N ARG A 82 -0.68 0.27 9.80
CA ARG A 82 0.39 0.21 10.80
C ARG A 82 -0.09 -0.45 12.08
N THR A 83 0.82 -1.09 12.81
CA THR A 83 0.52 -1.64 14.13
C THR A 83 0.26 -0.52 15.15
N LEU A 84 -0.63 -0.75 16.11
CA LEU A 84 -0.96 0.20 17.18
C LEU A 84 0.18 0.44 18.19
N ASP A 85 1.08 -0.54 18.38
CA ASP A 85 2.09 -0.50 19.46
C ASP A 85 3.31 0.40 19.12
N ASP A 86 3.90 0.19 17.93
CA ASP A 86 5.15 0.82 17.50
C ASP A 86 5.10 1.36 16.06
N ASP A 87 3.89 1.57 15.50
CA ASP A 87 3.72 2.09 14.13
C ASP A 87 4.42 1.26 13.04
N THR A 88 4.64 -0.03 13.28
CA THR A 88 5.28 -0.95 12.34
C THR A 88 4.46 -1.05 11.06
N PHE A 89 5.14 -0.97 9.91
CA PHE A 89 4.54 -1.12 8.59
C PHE A 89 3.90 -2.49 8.42
N VAL A 90 2.67 -2.53 7.93
CA VAL A 90 1.95 -3.77 7.59
C VAL A 90 1.66 -3.78 6.09
N TRP A 91 1.06 -2.70 5.58
CA TRP A 91 0.76 -2.52 4.17
C TRP A 91 0.67 -1.04 3.83
N GLU A 92 0.77 -0.75 2.54
CA GLU A 92 0.45 0.55 1.95
C GLU A 92 -0.53 0.35 0.81
N CYS A 93 -1.48 1.28 0.64
CA CYS A 93 -2.32 1.33 -0.53
C CYS A 93 -2.28 2.70 -1.20
N GLN A 94 -2.53 2.71 -2.50
CA GLN A 94 -2.81 3.91 -3.28
C GLN A 94 -4.09 3.73 -4.08
N GLN A 95 -5.03 4.65 -3.88
CA GLN A 95 -6.30 4.67 -4.62
C GLN A 95 -6.12 5.53 -5.88
N LEU A 96 -6.20 4.88 -7.04
CA LEU A 96 -5.99 5.49 -8.35
C LEU A 96 -7.32 5.64 -9.07
N MET A 97 -7.67 6.87 -9.45
CA MET A 97 -8.84 7.12 -10.28
C MET A 97 -8.50 7.00 -11.77
N ARG A 98 -9.20 6.12 -12.49
CA ARG A 98 -9.12 5.95 -13.94
C ARG A 98 -10.51 5.76 -14.53
N GLU A 99 -10.81 6.48 -15.60
CA GLU A 99 -12.10 6.36 -16.31
C GLU A 99 -13.30 6.46 -15.34
N ASP A 100 -13.23 7.42 -14.42
CA ASP A 100 -14.22 7.69 -13.36
C ASP A 100 -14.41 6.55 -12.33
N ARG A 101 -13.48 5.58 -12.28
CA ARG A 101 -13.49 4.43 -11.37
C ARG A 101 -12.20 4.33 -10.57
N TYR A 102 -12.25 3.67 -9.41
CA TYR A 102 -11.06 3.43 -8.60
C TYR A 102 -10.42 2.07 -8.87
N GLU A 103 -9.10 2.07 -9.01
CA GLU A 103 -8.25 0.91 -8.82
C GLU A 103 -7.45 1.12 -7.54
N VAL A 104 -7.41 0.12 -6.66
CA VAL A 104 -6.66 0.24 -5.40
C VAL A 104 -5.46 -0.68 -5.46
N VAL A 105 -4.27 -0.10 -5.41
CA VAL A 105 -3.01 -0.85 -5.45
C VAL A 105 -2.48 -0.97 -4.04
N PHE A 106 -2.23 -2.19 -3.59
CA PHE A 106 -1.66 -2.49 -2.28
C PHE A 106 -0.24 -3.02 -2.43
N TYR A 107 0.60 -2.73 -1.43
CA TYR A 107 1.95 -3.25 -1.25
C TYR A 107 2.15 -3.68 0.20
N TYR A 108 2.86 -4.78 0.41
CA TYR A 108 3.14 -5.36 1.72
C TYR A 108 4.42 -6.20 1.65
N GLU A 109 5.01 -6.55 2.80
CA GLU A 109 6.26 -7.32 2.84
C GLU A 109 6.10 -8.69 2.16
N ALA A 110 7.10 -9.10 1.40
CA ALA A 110 7.05 -10.32 0.61
C ALA A 110 7.04 -11.62 1.44
N ASP A 111 7.30 -11.53 2.74
CA ASP A 111 7.18 -12.66 3.69
C ASP A 111 5.72 -13.02 3.99
N ALA A 112 4.77 -12.11 3.72
CA ALA A 112 3.34 -12.39 3.85
C ALA A 112 2.88 -13.45 2.84
N ASP A 113 1.93 -14.31 3.25
CA ASP A 113 1.41 -15.40 2.42
C ASP A 113 0.51 -14.86 1.30
N GLN A 114 1.13 -14.47 0.18
CA GLN A 114 0.42 -13.89 -0.97
C GLN A 114 -0.62 -14.86 -1.57
N GLU A 115 -0.38 -16.16 -1.56
CA GLU A 115 -1.35 -17.13 -2.08
C GLU A 115 -2.60 -17.19 -1.19
N ALA A 116 -2.42 -17.16 0.13
CA ALA A 116 -3.53 -17.11 1.08
C ALA A 116 -4.31 -15.78 1.00
N ILE A 117 -3.62 -14.64 0.87
CA ILE A 117 -4.24 -13.32 0.68
C ILE A 117 -5.13 -13.34 -0.57
N LEU A 118 -4.60 -13.80 -1.70
CA LEU A 118 -5.37 -13.87 -2.95
C LEU A 118 -6.57 -14.79 -2.80
N SER A 119 -6.39 -15.97 -2.20
CA SER A 119 -7.50 -16.91 -1.97
C SER A 119 -8.59 -16.35 -1.04
N SER A 120 -8.23 -15.49 -0.09
CA SER A 120 -9.20 -14.82 0.80
C SER A 120 -9.96 -13.70 0.07
N LEU A 121 -9.35 -13.04 -0.92
CA LEU A 121 -9.96 -11.92 -1.63
C LEU A 121 -10.72 -12.32 -2.89
N ASP A 122 -10.35 -13.42 -3.55
CA ASP A 122 -10.92 -13.86 -4.84
C ASP A 122 -12.43 -14.18 -4.78
N ASP A 123 -12.97 -14.48 -3.59
CA ASP A 123 -14.40 -14.73 -3.39
C ASP A 123 -15.25 -13.44 -3.50
N ASP A 124 -14.68 -12.28 -3.15
CA ASP A 124 -15.41 -11.00 -3.02
C ASP A 124 -14.90 -9.90 -3.96
N HIS A 125 -13.69 -10.04 -4.51
CA HIS A 125 -13.00 -8.99 -5.26
C HIS A 125 -12.30 -9.50 -6.52
N ASP A 126 -12.28 -8.68 -7.57
CA ASP A 126 -11.45 -8.91 -8.75
C ASP A 126 -10.03 -8.41 -8.46
N VAL A 127 -9.09 -9.35 -8.28
CA VAL A 127 -7.72 -9.06 -7.83
C VAL A 127 -6.66 -9.53 -8.82
N THR A 128 -5.65 -8.68 -9.03
CA THR A 128 -4.45 -9.02 -9.81
C THR A 128 -3.22 -9.01 -8.90
N SER A 129 -2.53 -10.15 -8.79
CA SER A 129 -1.27 -10.24 -8.04
C SER A 129 -0.09 -9.60 -8.79
N VAL A 130 0.75 -8.89 -8.05
CA VAL A 130 2.03 -8.36 -8.53
C VAL A 130 3.13 -8.91 -7.63
N PRO A 131 3.85 -9.98 -8.03
CA PRO A 131 4.91 -10.55 -7.19
C PRO A 131 6.09 -9.57 -7.07
N GLY A 132 6.64 -9.47 -5.87
CA GLY A 132 7.86 -8.73 -5.57
C GLY A 132 9.07 -9.28 -6.31
N ARG A 133 10.15 -8.49 -6.39
CA ARG A 133 11.36 -8.84 -7.14
C ARG A 133 12.64 -8.30 -6.52
#